data_AF-A0A5C5ZWA5-F1
#
_entry.id   AF-A0A5C5ZWA5-F1
#
_cell.length_a   1.000
_cell.length_b   1.000
_cell.length_c   1.000
_cell.angle_alpha   90.00
_cell.angle_beta   90.00
_cell.angle_gamma   90.00
#
_symmetry.space_group_name_H-M   'P 1'
#
loop_
_entity.id
_entity.type
_entity.pdbx_description
1 polymer ?
#
loop_
_entity_poly.entity_id
_entity_poly.type
_entity_poly.pdbx_seq_one_letter_code
_entity_poly.pdbx_strand_id
1 'polypeptide(L)'
;MGNTSFSNSRGFDLLNDVDPADWPAEHYLRNNIAYGNNNDLHNVGSEPIDDEDNSWHLRGLNASDFLSLSRDGVDGPRGPDGSLPVLDFLRLAPGSSAIDRGADVGSPFNGMAPDLGAFESGMPGDFNADGVVDASDFTVWRDNLGAVFSQSDFDVWVANYGLTTEAPGASHTVPEPAALGLVAIAALAPVRGRSRTTGVSRAA
;
A
#
# COMPACT_ATOMS: atom_id res chain seq x y z
N MET A 1 3.06 -16.17 0.82
CA MET A 1 3.45 -14.84 1.35
C MET A 1 4.55 -15.03 2.38
N GLY A 2 5.47 -14.08 2.49
CA GLY A 2 6.57 -14.13 3.44
C GLY A 2 6.26 -13.43 4.76
N ASN A 3 7.30 -13.15 5.54
CA ASN A 3 7.21 -12.41 6.80
C ASN A 3 7.99 -11.10 6.72
N THR A 4 7.63 -10.11 7.55
CA THR A 4 8.41 -8.87 7.70
C THR A 4 8.89 -8.73 9.14
N SER A 5 10.21 -8.62 9.33
CA SER A 5 10.85 -8.30 10.62
C SER A 5 11.45 -6.90 10.56
N PHE A 6 11.00 -6.03 11.47
CA PHE A 6 11.32 -4.61 11.45
C PHE A 6 11.84 -4.08 12.79
N SER A 7 13.03 -3.49 12.76
CA SER A 7 13.61 -2.73 13.87
C SER A 7 13.73 -3.55 15.17
N ASN A 8 14.09 -4.82 15.02
CA ASN A 8 14.39 -5.74 16.10
C ASN A 8 15.91 -5.81 16.37
N SER A 9 16.29 -6.30 17.55
CA SER A 9 17.70 -6.63 17.82
C SER A 9 18.19 -7.79 16.95
N ARG A 10 17.29 -8.72 16.64
CA ARG A 10 17.48 -9.85 15.72
C ARG A 10 16.23 -9.97 14.85
N GLY A 11 16.41 -10.00 13.53
CA GLY A 11 15.36 -10.05 12.55
C GLY A 11 14.70 -11.44 12.52
N PHE A 12 15.43 -12.40 11.96
CA PHE A 12 15.13 -13.82 11.99
C PHE A 12 16.24 -14.54 12.76
N ASP A 13 15.87 -15.32 13.77
CA ASP A 13 16.81 -16.10 14.60
C ASP A 13 16.55 -17.59 14.36
N LEU A 14 17.53 -18.26 13.75
CA LEU A 14 17.43 -19.66 13.34
C LEU A 14 18.22 -20.58 14.27
N LEU A 15 18.27 -20.24 15.56
CA LEU A 15 18.93 -21.09 16.55
C LEU A 15 18.29 -22.49 16.54
N ASN A 16 19.13 -23.46 16.23
CA ASN A 16 18.81 -24.87 16.42
C ASN A 16 19.77 -25.44 17.48
N ASP A 17 19.25 -26.26 18.38
CA ASP A 17 20.01 -26.92 19.47
C ASP A 17 19.86 -28.46 19.40
N VAL A 18 19.46 -28.98 18.23
CA VAL A 18 19.30 -30.41 17.97
C VAL A 18 20.41 -30.87 17.04
N ASP A 19 20.95 -32.07 17.31
CA ASP A 19 21.99 -32.69 16.47
C ASP A 19 21.53 -32.72 14.99
N PRO A 20 22.31 -32.19 14.04
CA PRO A 20 22.01 -32.26 12.62
C PRO A 20 21.70 -33.68 12.11
N ALA A 21 22.22 -34.72 12.77
CA ALA A 21 21.96 -36.13 12.44
C ALA A 21 20.55 -36.61 12.85
N ASP A 22 19.91 -35.95 13.83
CA ASP A 22 18.59 -36.28 14.37
C ASP A 22 17.48 -35.40 13.78
N TRP A 23 17.84 -34.34 13.05
CA TRP A 23 16.89 -33.43 12.42
C TRP A 23 17.36 -32.95 11.04
N PRO A 24 16.81 -33.51 9.94
CA PRO A 24 17.20 -33.09 8.59
C PRO A 24 16.49 -31.81 8.11
N ALA A 25 15.66 -31.14 8.92
CA ALA A 25 14.85 -30.05 8.38
C ALA A 25 15.67 -28.77 8.22
N GLU A 26 16.12 -28.59 6.98
CA GLU A 26 16.54 -27.31 6.42
C GLU A 26 15.50 -26.25 6.79
N HIS A 27 15.98 -25.09 7.27
CA HIS A 27 15.10 -23.94 7.36
C HIS A 27 14.79 -23.48 5.94
N TYR A 28 13.51 -23.46 5.57
CA TYR A 28 13.04 -22.92 4.30
C TYR A 28 12.61 -21.47 4.47
N LEU A 29 13.42 -20.54 3.96
CA LEU A 29 13.11 -19.10 4.01
C LEU A 29 12.82 -18.59 2.60
N ARG A 30 11.58 -18.18 2.38
CA ARG A 30 11.13 -17.55 1.13
C ARG A 30 10.42 -16.24 1.42
N ASN A 31 10.63 -15.28 0.54
CA ASN A 31 9.87 -14.04 0.43
C ASN A 31 9.89 -13.15 1.67
N ASN A 32 10.88 -13.29 2.56
CA ASN A 32 10.91 -12.53 3.81
C ASN A 32 11.54 -11.15 3.62
N ILE A 33 11.05 -10.15 4.36
CA ILE A 33 11.71 -8.87 4.56
C ILE A 33 12.31 -8.82 5.97
N ALA A 34 13.60 -8.59 6.06
CA ALA A 34 14.29 -8.06 7.22
C ALA A 34 14.70 -6.61 6.92
N TYR A 35 14.24 -5.65 7.75
CA TYR A 35 14.53 -4.23 7.56
C TYR A 35 14.78 -3.50 8.88
N GLY A 36 15.84 -2.69 8.93
CA GLY A 36 16.16 -1.86 10.09
C GLY A 36 16.52 -2.63 11.36
N ASN A 37 16.77 -3.94 11.29
CA ASN A 37 17.20 -4.74 12.42
C ASN A 37 18.70 -4.50 12.70
N ASN A 38 19.14 -4.75 13.94
CA ASN A 38 20.58 -4.73 14.24
C ASN A 38 21.31 -5.92 13.60
N ASN A 39 20.61 -7.04 13.44
CA ASN A 39 21.06 -8.22 12.72
C ASN A 39 19.85 -8.85 12.04
N ASP A 40 19.83 -8.88 10.71
CA ASP A 40 18.71 -9.42 9.94
C ASP A 40 18.60 -10.94 10.05
N LEU A 41 19.74 -11.63 10.09
CA LEU A 41 19.86 -13.09 10.09
C LEU A 41 20.80 -13.54 11.22
N HIS A 42 20.23 -14.14 12.26
CA HIS A 42 20.97 -14.63 13.41
C HIS A 42 21.02 -16.16 13.47
N ASN A 43 22.14 -16.71 13.95
CA ASN A 43 22.40 -18.15 14.06
C ASN A 43 22.25 -18.93 12.75
N VAL A 44 22.56 -18.31 11.61
CA VAL A 44 22.45 -18.96 10.29
C VAL A 44 23.58 -19.93 9.96
N GLY A 45 24.67 -19.93 10.74
CA GLY A 45 25.86 -20.74 10.48
C GLY A 45 25.87 -22.11 11.16
N SER A 46 24.84 -22.45 11.94
CA SER A 46 24.79 -23.72 12.67
C SER A 46 24.25 -24.88 11.85
N GLU A 47 23.47 -24.64 10.78
CA GLU A 47 22.76 -25.68 10.04
C GLU A 47 22.61 -25.35 8.53
N PRO A 48 22.25 -26.33 7.67
CA PRO A 48 21.86 -26.05 6.30
C PRO A 48 20.57 -25.22 6.27
N ILE A 49 20.62 -24.09 5.57
CA ILE A 49 19.45 -23.25 5.31
C ILE A 49 19.21 -23.28 3.81
N ASP A 50 17.96 -23.50 3.44
CA ASP A 50 17.47 -23.26 2.10
C ASP A 50 16.76 -21.91 2.08
N ASP A 51 17.44 -20.86 1.60
CA ASP A 51 16.87 -19.53 1.49
C ASP A 51 16.93 -18.97 0.05
N GLU A 52 15.80 -18.45 -0.42
CA GLU A 52 15.68 -17.77 -1.72
C GLU A 52 14.75 -16.57 -1.59
N ASP A 53 14.96 -15.57 -2.44
CA ASP A 53 14.06 -14.41 -2.60
C ASP A 53 13.67 -13.71 -1.30
N ASN A 54 14.64 -13.52 -0.41
CA ASN A 54 14.47 -12.73 0.81
C ASN A 54 15.13 -11.35 0.64
N SER A 55 14.82 -10.38 1.50
CA SER A 55 15.34 -9.01 1.36
C SER A 55 16.86 -8.93 1.50
N TRP A 56 17.51 -9.87 2.19
CA TRP A 56 18.98 -9.96 2.24
C TRP A 56 19.62 -10.46 0.93
N HIS A 57 18.80 -10.90 -0.03
CA HIS A 57 19.19 -11.14 -1.42
C HIS A 57 18.89 -9.92 -2.32
N LEU A 58 18.03 -9.01 -1.88
CA LEU A 58 17.78 -7.76 -2.58
C LEU A 58 18.88 -6.73 -2.32
N ARG A 59 19.14 -5.90 -3.33
CA ARG A 59 20.00 -4.73 -3.18
C ARG A 59 19.15 -3.48 -3.08
N GLY A 60 19.37 -2.68 -2.04
CA GLY A 60 18.87 -1.31 -1.99
C GLY A 60 17.50 -1.10 -1.35
N LEU A 61 16.94 -2.10 -0.66
CA LEU A 61 15.75 -1.90 0.17
C LEU A 61 16.00 -0.81 1.20
N ASN A 62 15.14 0.19 1.23
CA ASN A 62 15.29 1.40 2.02
C ASN A 62 13.92 1.92 2.50
N ALA A 63 13.92 3.05 3.22
CA ALA A 63 12.71 3.54 3.87
C ALA A 63 11.61 3.97 2.88
N SER A 64 11.97 4.38 1.67
CA SER A 64 10.99 4.77 0.64
C SER A 64 10.31 3.58 -0.01
N ASP A 65 10.80 2.36 0.20
CA ASP A 65 10.14 1.14 -0.28
C ASP A 65 8.89 0.79 0.55
N PHE A 66 8.63 1.51 1.65
CA PHE A 66 7.47 1.33 2.51
C PHE A 66 6.59 2.58 2.53
N LEU A 67 5.27 2.40 2.59
CA LEU A 67 4.31 3.48 2.78
C LEU A 67 4.50 4.14 4.15
N SER A 68 4.72 3.34 5.20
CA SER A 68 5.02 3.84 6.54
C SER A 68 5.89 2.87 7.34
N LEU A 69 6.76 3.44 8.17
CA LEU A 69 7.52 2.73 9.21
C LEU A 69 7.03 3.09 10.63
N SER A 70 5.97 3.90 10.74
CA SER A 70 5.38 4.23 12.05
C SER A 70 4.54 3.07 12.57
N ARG A 71 4.75 2.73 13.85
CA ARG A 71 3.96 1.72 14.57
C ARG A 71 2.64 2.28 15.10
N ASP A 72 2.32 3.54 14.81
CA ASP A 72 1.08 4.15 15.31
C ASP A 72 -0.14 3.34 14.84
N GLY A 73 -0.98 2.95 15.79
CA GLY A 73 -2.24 2.24 15.53
C GLY A 73 -2.13 0.71 15.40
N VAL A 74 -0.94 0.11 15.46
CA VAL A 74 -0.79 -1.36 15.37
C VAL A 74 -1.45 -2.11 16.54
N ASP A 75 -1.63 -1.43 17.66
CA ASP A 75 -2.36 -1.87 18.85
C ASP A 75 -3.81 -1.34 18.90
N GLY A 76 -4.27 -0.72 17.81
CA GLY A 76 -5.60 -0.16 17.65
C GLY A 76 -6.71 -1.23 17.65
N PRO A 77 -7.97 -0.81 17.79
CA PRO A 77 -9.10 -1.72 17.77
C PRO A 77 -9.22 -2.43 16.42
N ARG A 78 -9.67 -3.69 16.46
CA ARG A 78 -10.07 -4.46 15.29
C ARG A 78 -11.34 -3.89 14.65
N GLY A 79 -11.57 -4.26 13.39
CA GLY A 79 -12.84 -4.00 12.72
C GLY A 79 -14.02 -4.66 13.44
N PRO A 80 -15.27 -4.21 13.20
CA PRO A 80 -16.47 -4.81 13.77
C PRO A 80 -16.65 -6.31 13.47
N ASP A 81 -16.04 -6.78 12.40
CA ASP A 81 -15.99 -8.18 11.94
C ASP A 81 -14.81 -8.98 12.53
N GLY A 82 -13.97 -8.35 13.36
CA GLY A 82 -12.76 -8.95 13.94
C GLY A 82 -11.51 -8.84 13.05
N SER A 83 -11.63 -8.22 11.87
CA SER A 83 -10.48 -7.96 10.98
C SER A 83 -9.41 -7.11 11.68
N LEU A 84 -8.16 -7.31 11.27
CA LEU A 84 -7.05 -6.48 11.72
C LEU A 84 -7.24 -5.03 11.22
N PRO A 85 -6.77 -4.02 11.98
CA PRO A 85 -6.76 -2.65 11.48
C PRO A 85 -5.94 -2.57 10.19
N VAL A 86 -6.48 -1.85 9.20
CA VAL A 86 -5.76 -1.57 7.96
C VAL A 86 -4.88 -0.34 8.19
N LEU A 87 -3.56 -0.56 8.16
CA LEU A 87 -2.54 0.46 8.39
C LEU A 87 -1.52 0.40 7.25
N ASP A 88 -0.86 1.53 7.01
CA ASP A 88 0.24 1.65 6.04
C ASP A 88 1.57 1.05 6.56
N PHE A 89 1.62 0.74 7.86
CA PHE A 89 2.82 0.21 8.52
C PHE A 89 3.32 -1.06 7.82
N LEU A 90 4.56 -1.00 7.32
CA LEU A 90 5.27 -2.08 6.61
C LEU A 90 4.65 -2.55 5.30
N ARG A 91 3.64 -1.83 4.77
CA ARG A 91 3.16 -2.06 3.40
C ARG A 91 4.12 -1.43 2.40
N LEU A 92 4.33 -2.10 1.27
CA LEU A 92 5.22 -1.60 0.23
C LEU A 92 4.65 -0.35 -0.45
N ALA A 93 5.49 0.64 -0.70
CA ALA A 93 5.13 1.80 -1.50
C ALA A 93 5.15 1.46 -3.00
N PRO A 94 4.35 2.16 -3.84
CA PRO A 94 4.44 2.00 -5.30
C PRO A 94 5.86 2.18 -5.81
N GLY A 95 6.29 1.28 -6.71
CA GLY A 95 7.66 1.26 -7.25
C GLY A 95 8.72 0.71 -6.29
N SER A 96 8.31 0.13 -5.16
CA SER A 96 9.22 -0.55 -4.23
C SER A 96 10.00 -1.65 -4.94
N SER A 97 11.29 -1.73 -4.62
CA SER A 97 12.20 -2.76 -5.09
C SER A 97 11.85 -4.18 -4.60
N ALA A 98 10.92 -4.30 -3.66
CA ALA A 98 10.42 -5.57 -3.12
C ALA A 98 9.14 -6.08 -3.81
N ILE A 99 8.56 -5.30 -4.74
CA ILE A 99 7.36 -5.69 -5.49
C ILE A 99 7.72 -6.62 -6.64
N ASP A 100 6.93 -7.68 -6.83
CA ASP A 100 7.15 -8.72 -7.85
C ASP A 100 8.56 -9.34 -7.78
N ARG A 101 9.02 -9.71 -6.58
CA ARG A 101 10.38 -10.24 -6.34
C ARG A 101 10.44 -11.57 -5.62
N GLY A 102 9.31 -12.11 -5.18
CA GLY A 102 9.23 -13.35 -4.44
C GLY A 102 9.16 -14.59 -5.33
N ALA A 103 9.50 -15.73 -4.74
CA ALA A 103 9.22 -17.05 -5.29
C ALA A 103 7.73 -17.36 -5.19
N ASP A 104 7.15 -17.99 -6.23
CA ASP A 104 5.80 -18.55 -6.14
C ASP A 104 5.79 -19.76 -5.19
N VAL A 105 5.18 -19.56 -4.03
CA VAL A 105 4.99 -20.58 -2.98
C VAL A 105 3.53 -21.04 -2.87
N GLY A 106 2.72 -20.81 -3.92
CA GLY A 106 1.32 -21.24 -4.01
C GLY A 106 0.32 -20.35 -3.27
N SER A 107 0.76 -19.18 -2.78
CA SER A 107 -0.15 -18.16 -2.24
C SER A 107 -0.64 -17.24 -3.37
N PRO A 108 -1.90 -16.76 -3.34
CA PRO A 108 -2.34 -15.74 -4.28
C PRO A 108 -1.49 -14.46 -4.18
N PHE A 109 -1.19 -13.86 -5.33
CA PHE A 109 -0.45 -12.60 -5.45
C PHE A 109 -1.05 -11.73 -6.57
N ASN A 110 -0.70 -10.45 -6.59
CA ASN A 110 -1.00 -9.54 -7.70
C ASN A 110 0.29 -9.31 -8.51
N GLY A 111 0.18 -8.85 -9.75
CA GLY A 111 1.37 -8.59 -10.57
C GLY A 111 2.01 -9.86 -11.15
N MET A 112 3.32 -9.80 -11.38
CA MET A 112 4.11 -10.84 -12.04
C MET A 112 4.65 -11.92 -11.09
N ALA A 113 4.79 -11.62 -9.80
CA ALA A 113 5.28 -12.55 -8.79
C ALA A 113 4.83 -12.10 -7.39
N PRO A 114 4.85 -12.96 -6.36
CA PRO A 114 4.59 -12.50 -5.00
C PRO A 114 5.50 -11.36 -4.58
N ASP A 115 4.98 -10.43 -3.78
CA ASP A 115 5.81 -9.44 -3.13
C ASP A 115 6.64 -10.06 -2.00
N LEU A 116 7.77 -9.41 -1.68
CA LEU A 116 8.46 -9.75 -0.44
C LEU A 116 7.70 -9.18 0.76
N GLY A 117 7.75 -9.91 1.87
CA GLY A 117 7.22 -9.49 3.16
C GLY A 117 5.83 -10.04 3.46
N ALA A 118 5.23 -9.46 4.48
CA ALA A 118 3.97 -9.91 5.05
C ALA A 118 2.72 -9.40 4.32
N PHE A 119 2.86 -8.41 3.44
CA PHE A 119 1.74 -7.74 2.79
C PHE A 119 1.96 -7.69 1.29
N GLU A 120 1.01 -8.26 0.56
CA GLU A 120 0.91 -8.08 -0.89
C GLU A 120 0.44 -6.66 -1.20
N SER A 121 1.06 -6.06 -2.22
CA SER A 121 0.68 -4.80 -2.81
C SER A 121 -0.09 -5.02 -4.13
N GLY A 122 -0.34 -3.93 -4.85
CA GLY A 122 -1.10 -3.96 -6.10
C GLY A 122 -2.59 -4.23 -5.90
N MET A 123 -3.29 -4.27 -7.03
CA MET A 123 -4.72 -4.59 -7.11
C MET A 123 -4.93 -5.72 -8.12
N PRO A 124 -6.03 -6.49 -8.00
CA PRO A 124 -6.36 -7.46 -9.02
C PRO A 124 -6.48 -6.79 -10.41
N GLY A 125 -5.71 -7.28 -11.38
CA GLY A 125 -5.68 -6.76 -12.75
C GLY A 125 -4.59 -5.72 -13.02
N ASP A 126 -3.94 -5.18 -11.99
CA ASP A 126 -2.74 -4.34 -12.10
C ASP A 126 -1.53 -5.28 -12.22
N PHE A 127 -1.19 -5.63 -13.46
CA PHE A 127 -0.20 -6.66 -13.78
C PHE A 127 1.21 -6.11 -13.91
N ASN A 128 1.36 -4.81 -14.10
CA ASN A 128 2.66 -4.14 -14.09
C ASN A 128 3.00 -3.48 -12.74
N ALA A 129 2.08 -3.57 -11.77
CA ALA A 129 2.18 -3.03 -10.41
C ALA A 129 2.48 -1.52 -10.36
N ASP A 130 1.95 -0.76 -11.32
CA ASP A 130 2.11 0.69 -11.38
C ASP A 130 1.04 1.48 -10.59
N GLY A 131 0.09 0.74 -9.99
CA GLY A 131 -0.97 1.29 -9.16
C GLY A 131 -2.24 1.66 -9.94
N VAL A 132 -2.29 1.39 -11.24
CA VAL A 132 -3.43 1.64 -12.13
C VAL A 132 -3.72 0.40 -12.97
N VAL A 133 -4.99 0.06 -13.14
CA VAL A 133 -5.39 -1.00 -14.09
C VAL A 133 -5.74 -0.35 -15.43
N ASP A 134 -4.83 -0.40 -16.41
CA ASP A 134 -5.01 0.19 -17.73
C ASP A 134 -4.55 -0.70 -18.91
N ALA A 135 -4.41 -0.10 -20.09
CA ALA A 135 -4.05 -0.82 -21.31
C ALA A 135 -2.61 -1.38 -21.29
N SER A 136 -1.75 -0.87 -20.42
CA SER A 136 -0.39 -1.33 -20.20
C SER A 136 -0.40 -2.72 -19.56
N ASP A 137 -1.29 -2.97 -18.59
CA ASP A 137 -1.45 -4.29 -17.96
C ASP A 137 -1.87 -5.36 -18.94
N PHE A 138 -2.72 -5.01 -19.92
CA PHE A 138 -3.10 -5.94 -20.97
C PHE A 138 -1.89 -6.47 -21.75
N THR A 139 -0.88 -5.62 -21.98
CA THR A 139 0.34 -6.07 -22.65
C THR A 139 1.16 -7.00 -21.78
N VAL A 140 1.24 -6.73 -20.47
CA VAL A 140 1.93 -7.61 -19.50
C VAL A 140 1.23 -8.96 -19.38
N TRP A 141 -0.10 -8.97 -19.27
CA TRP A 141 -0.91 -10.20 -19.28
C TRP A 141 -0.63 -11.03 -20.52
N ARG A 142 -0.77 -10.41 -21.69
CA ARG A 142 -0.66 -11.11 -22.97
C ARG A 142 0.73 -11.70 -23.17
N ASP A 143 1.76 -10.94 -22.84
CA ASP A 143 3.15 -11.34 -23.06
C ASP A 143 3.59 -12.45 -22.09
N ASN A 144 2.89 -12.64 -20.96
CA ASN A 144 3.15 -13.67 -19.95
C ASN A 144 2.02 -14.73 -19.85
N LEU A 145 1.12 -14.79 -20.83
CA LEU A 145 0.01 -15.75 -20.86
C LEU A 145 0.52 -17.19 -20.98
N GLY A 146 0.07 -18.05 -20.08
CA GLY A 146 0.47 -19.45 -19.97
C GLY A 146 1.76 -19.68 -19.17
N ALA A 147 2.45 -18.62 -18.74
CA ALA A 147 3.61 -18.68 -17.87
C ALA A 147 3.28 -18.19 -16.46
N VAL A 148 2.87 -16.91 -16.36
CA VAL A 148 2.46 -16.28 -15.09
C VAL A 148 0.93 -16.18 -15.03
N PHE A 149 0.32 -15.71 -16.11
CA PHE A 149 -1.11 -15.48 -16.17
C PHE A 149 -1.84 -16.56 -16.94
N SER A 150 -3.10 -16.74 -16.59
CA SER A 150 -4.07 -17.59 -17.24
C SER A 150 -5.07 -16.77 -18.07
N GLN A 151 -5.92 -17.47 -18.83
CA GLN A 151 -6.98 -16.81 -19.57
C GLN A 151 -8.03 -16.17 -18.65
N SER A 152 -8.25 -16.71 -17.45
CA SER A 152 -9.19 -16.14 -16.46
C SER A 152 -8.70 -14.82 -15.87
N ASP A 153 -7.39 -14.55 -15.86
CA ASP A 153 -6.86 -13.28 -15.37
C ASP A 153 -7.23 -12.11 -16.29
N PHE A 154 -7.52 -12.38 -17.55
CA PHE A 154 -8.10 -11.38 -18.45
C PHE A 154 -9.45 -10.87 -17.94
N ASP A 155 -10.30 -11.75 -17.41
CA ASP A 155 -11.60 -11.34 -16.86
C ASP A 155 -11.42 -10.48 -15.60
N VAL A 156 -10.37 -10.75 -14.81
CA VAL A 156 -9.99 -9.92 -13.67
C VAL A 156 -9.56 -8.53 -14.13
N TRP A 157 -8.73 -8.42 -15.16
CA TRP A 157 -8.35 -7.13 -15.74
C TRP A 157 -9.57 -6.37 -16.29
N VAL A 158 -10.45 -7.04 -17.03
CA VAL A 158 -11.69 -6.42 -17.54
C VAL A 158 -12.56 -5.89 -16.41
N ALA A 159 -12.72 -6.66 -15.34
CA ALA A 159 -13.54 -6.28 -14.19
C ALA A 159 -12.99 -5.08 -13.41
N ASN A 160 -11.67 -4.88 -13.46
CA ASN A 160 -10.97 -3.86 -12.68
C ASN A 160 -10.42 -2.71 -13.54
N TYR A 161 -10.66 -2.69 -14.86
CA TYR A 161 -10.14 -1.67 -15.75
C TYR A 161 -10.52 -0.25 -15.30
N GLY A 162 -9.51 0.62 -15.18
CA GLY A 162 -9.64 1.99 -14.70
C GLY A 162 -9.60 2.14 -13.17
N LEU A 163 -9.47 1.06 -12.40
CA LEU A 163 -9.19 1.17 -10.97
C LEU A 163 -7.80 1.77 -10.74
N THR A 164 -7.69 2.58 -9.68
CA THR A 164 -6.43 3.18 -9.23
C THR A 164 -6.31 2.94 -7.73
N THR A 165 -5.08 2.72 -7.24
CA THR A 165 -4.81 2.69 -5.81
C THR A 165 -5.00 4.11 -5.26
N GLU A 166 -6.18 4.42 -4.73
CA GLU A 166 -6.29 5.57 -3.84
C GLU A 166 -5.45 5.24 -2.60
N ALA A 167 -4.42 6.05 -2.35
CA ALA A 167 -3.66 5.97 -1.10
C ALA A 167 -4.67 5.90 0.06
N PRO A 168 -4.58 4.92 0.99
CA PRO A 168 -5.49 4.84 2.12
C PRO A 168 -5.50 6.19 2.82
N GLY A 169 -6.67 6.82 2.82
CA GLY A 169 -6.81 8.19 3.29
C GLY A 169 -6.30 8.34 4.72
N ALA A 170 -5.25 9.15 4.89
CA ALA A 170 -5.25 10.02 6.04
C ALA A 170 -6.57 10.79 5.99
N SER A 171 -7.43 10.61 7.00
CA SER A 171 -8.59 11.46 7.21
C SER A 171 -8.10 12.87 7.53
N HIS A 172 -7.64 13.60 6.52
CA HIS A 172 -7.52 15.04 6.62
C HIS A 172 -8.94 15.57 6.58
N THR A 173 -9.42 16.05 7.72
CA THR A 173 -10.60 16.92 7.76
C THR A 173 -10.37 17.99 6.70
N VAL A 174 -11.10 17.91 5.59
CA VAL A 174 -11.13 18.97 4.59
C VAL A 174 -11.52 20.24 5.36
N PRO A 175 -10.66 21.26 5.47
CA PRO A 175 -11.10 22.53 6.02
C PRO A 175 -12.22 22.99 5.11
N GLU A 176 -13.43 23.12 5.66
CA GLU A 176 -14.58 23.58 4.90
C GLU A 176 -14.15 24.85 4.13
N PRO A 177 -14.36 24.91 2.79
CA PRO A 177 -14.04 26.12 2.06
C PRO A 177 -14.81 27.25 2.75
N ALA A 178 -14.18 28.40 2.91
CA ALA A 178 -14.70 29.57 3.62
C ALA A 178 -15.99 30.16 2.98
N ALA A 179 -17.05 29.37 2.85
CA ALA A 179 -18.36 29.74 2.35
C ALA A 179 -19.07 30.70 3.33
N LEU A 180 -18.61 30.79 4.57
CA LEU A 180 -19.04 31.84 5.52
C LEU A 180 -18.49 33.24 5.16
N GLY A 181 -17.51 33.36 4.25
CA GLY A 181 -16.99 34.65 3.79
C GLY A 181 -17.92 35.41 2.83
N LEU A 182 -18.85 34.73 2.14
CA LEU A 182 -19.71 35.34 1.12
C LEU A 182 -20.97 36.01 1.68
N VAL A 183 -21.34 35.77 2.94
CA VAL A 183 -22.53 36.40 3.56
C VAL A 183 -22.21 37.76 4.19
N ALA A 184 -20.94 38.04 4.54
CA ALA A 184 -20.57 39.29 5.20
C ALA A 184 -20.48 40.52 4.26
N ILE A 185 -20.31 40.33 2.95
CA ILE A 185 -20.17 41.44 1.99
C ILE A 185 -21.53 41.94 1.46
N ALA A 186 -22.61 41.15 1.59
CA ALA A 186 -23.94 41.56 1.16
C ALA A 186 -24.69 42.48 2.17
N ALA A 187 -24.19 42.64 3.40
CA ALA A 187 -24.87 43.40 4.46
C ALA A 187 -24.51 44.90 4.53
N LEU A 188 -23.63 45.43 3.66
CA LEU A 188 -23.17 46.82 3.72
C LEU A 188 -23.60 47.71 2.54
N ALA A 189 -24.63 47.34 1.78
CA ALA A 189 -25.21 48.25 0.78
C ALA A 189 -26.13 49.29 1.47
N PRO A 190 -25.80 50.60 1.48
CA PRO A 190 -26.71 51.60 2.01
C PRO A 190 -27.91 51.78 1.08
N VAL A 191 -29.11 51.63 1.63
CA VAL A 191 -30.38 51.97 0.99
C VAL A 191 -30.40 53.48 0.75
N ARG A 192 -30.06 53.91 -0.47
CA ARG A 192 -30.20 55.31 -0.89
C ARG A 192 -31.68 55.57 -1.19
N GLY A 193 -32.37 56.17 -0.22
CA GLY A 193 -33.78 56.55 -0.32
C GLY A 193 -34.05 57.42 -1.55
N ARG A 194 -34.95 56.95 -2.43
CA ARG A 194 -35.52 57.76 -3.51
C ARG A 194 -36.53 58.74 -2.90
N SER A 195 -36.15 60.01 -2.80
CA SER A 195 -37.09 61.09 -2.48
C SER A 195 -38.07 61.27 -3.65
N ARG A 196 -39.34 60.95 -3.42
CA ARG A 196 -40.45 61.31 -4.30
C ARG A 196 -40.73 62.79 -4.14
N THR A 197 -40.35 63.60 -5.13
CA THR A 197 -40.92 64.95 -5.28
C THR A 197 -42.28 64.83 -5.96
N THR A 198 -43.33 64.92 -5.14
CA THR A 198 -44.71 65.14 -5.55
C THR A 198 -44.84 66.54 -6.17
N GLY A 199 -45.51 66.62 -7.33
CA GLY A 199 -45.78 67.87 -8.01
C GLY A 199 -46.81 68.74 -7.28
N VAL A 200 -46.78 70.04 -7.59
CA VAL A 200 -47.88 70.98 -7.34
C VAL A 200 -48.17 71.76 -8.62
N SER A 201 -49.46 72.01 -8.81
CA SER A 201 -50.18 72.45 -10.01
C SER A 201 -50.19 73.98 -10.24
N ARG A 202 -50.43 74.32 -11.52
CA ARG A 202 -50.93 75.53 -12.25
C ARG A 202 -51.25 76.89 -11.58
N ALA A 203 -51.25 77.88 -12.49
CA ALA A 203 -52.03 79.14 -12.61
C ALA A 203 -51.28 80.42 -12.15
N ALA A 204 -51.28 81.55 -12.85
CA ALA A 204 -51.93 82.02 -14.08
C ALA A 204 -50.98 82.96 -14.84
#